data_AF-A0A9D7D3U9-F1
#
_entry.id   AF-A0A9D7D3U9-F1
#
_cell.length_a   1.000
_cell.length_b   1.000
_cell.length_c   1.000
_cell.angle_alpha   90.00
_cell.angle_beta   90.00
_cell.angle_gamma   90.00
#
_symmetry.space_group_name_H-M   'P 1'
#
loop_
_entity.id
_entity.type
_entity.pdbx_description
1 polymer ?
#
loop_
_entity_poly.entity_id
_entity_poly.type
_entity_poly.pdbx_seq_one_letter_code
_entity_poly.pdbx_strand_id
1 'polypeptide(L)'
;MHRLVGFRWRPGHFEGRKAAEAYAARVLGRGNWRQVVSTRGFLLLATETSGDVEPLVLPNSMGLVVGALFTSEGSDDARVLEPDPQTCRAWAETQGASLAKTCWGGYLAILVDNARERILIIRDPMGARPCFAREEQGDGVRILFTDFEDVAEWSPLRSVDEEFVRLFLAQPRIVNERTGLRGVREILAGECYTLGAEGDCVSLFLAAGAPGRTRCR
;
A
#
# COMPACT_ATOMS: atom_id res chain seq x y z
N MET A 1 11.93 1.15 -10.46
CA MET A 1 10.55 1.26 -9.94
C MET A 1 10.56 2.21 -8.76
N HIS A 2 9.57 3.08 -8.62
CA HIS A 2 9.44 3.86 -7.38
C HIS A 2 9.21 2.92 -6.20
N ARG A 3 10.05 3.04 -5.17
CA ARG A 3 9.89 2.30 -3.91
C ARG A 3 9.08 3.14 -2.93
N LEU A 4 8.26 2.49 -2.12
CA LEU A 4 7.40 3.12 -1.12
C LEU A 4 7.71 2.55 0.27
N VAL A 5 7.64 3.41 1.28
CA VAL A 5 7.56 3.02 2.68
C VAL A 5 6.50 3.86 3.38
N GLY A 6 5.51 3.22 3.99
CA GLY A 6 4.44 3.86 4.73
C GLY A 6 4.44 3.45 6.20
N PHE A 7 4.09 4.38 7.09
CA PHE A 7 4.02 4.16 8.52
C PHE A 7 2.64 4.58 9.04
N ARG A 8 1.89 3.63 9.60
CA ARG A 8 0.55 3.84 10.15
C ARG A 8 0.56 3.63 11.67
N TRP A 9 0.08 4.61 12.44
CA TRP A 9 -0.09 4.52 13.89
C TRP A 9 -1.46 5.06 14.31
N ARG A 10 -2.06 4.54 15.38
CA ARG A 10 -3.37 5.04 15.84
C ARG A 10 -3.33 6.55 16.14
N PRO A 11 -4.24 7.38 15.60
CA PRO A 11 -4.29 8.80 15.91
C PRO A 11 -4.34 9.04 17.43
N GLY A 12 -3.49 9.93 17.94
CA GLY A 12 -3.36 10.19 19.39
C GLY A 12 -2.45 9.23 20.15
N HIS A 13 -1.96 8.15 19.53
CA HIS A 13 -0.96 7.27 20.14
C HIS A 13 0.45 7.88 20.01
N PHE A 14 0.90 8.54 21.07
CA PHE A 14 2.15 9.32 21.07
C PHE A 14 3.39 8.47 20.77
N GLU A 15 3.55 7.32 21.43
CA GLU A 15 4.72 6.45 21.22
C GLU A 15 4.78 5.92 19.78
N GLY A 16 3.64 5.52 19.21
CA GLY A 16 3.58 5.05 17.82
C GLY A 16 3.88 6.17 16.82
N ARG A 17 3.42 7.40 17.08
CA ARG A 17 3.80 8.55 16.25
C ARG A 17 5.30 8.80 16.30
N LYS A 18 5.88 8.83 17.50
CA LYS A 18 7.31 9.06 17.71
C LYS A 18 8.16 7.97 17.05
N ALA A 19 7.75 6.71 17.15
CA ALA A 19 8.41 5.59 16.47
C ALA A 19 8.32 5.74 14.94
N ALA A 20 7.14 6.04 14.39
CA ALA A 20 6.95 6.25 12.95
C ALA A 20 7.81 7.41 12.41
N GLU A 21 7.87 8.54 13.12
CA GLU A 21 8.74 9.68 12.77
C GLU A 21 10.22 9.29 12.82
N ALA A 22 10.64 8.50 13.81
CA ALA A 22 12.02 7.99 13.90
C ALA A 22 12.37 7.02 12.76
N TYR A 23 11.45 6.16 12.33
CA TYR A 23 11.67 5.29 11.16
C TYR A 23 11.72 6.10 9.86
N ALA A 24 10.79 7.05 9.70
CA ALA A 24 10.76 7.93 8.52
C ALA A 24 12.07 8.72 8.38
N ALA A 25 12.59 9.27 9.48
CA ALA A 25 13.86 9.99 9.49
C ALA A 25 15.05 9.11 9.02
N ARG A 26 15.07 7.82 9.37
CA ARG A 26 16.10 6.89 8.91
C ARG A 26 16.02 6.65 7.40
N VAL A 27 14.82 6.47 6.86
CA VAL A 27 14.61 6.26 5.42
C VAL A 27 14.99 7.51 4.63
N LEU A 28 14.54 8.69 5.10
CA LEU A 28 14.88 9.98 4.49
C LEU A 28 16.39 10.25 4.48
N GLY A 29 17.12 9.82 5.52
CA GLY A 29 18.57 9.97 5.61
C GLY A 29 19.37 9.26 4.51
N ARG A 30 18.75 8.38 3.70
CA ARG A 30 19.41 7.65 2.60
C ARG A 30 19.55 8.43 1.29
N GLY A 31 18.98 9.63 1.18
CA GLY A 31 19.31 10.59 0.09
C GLY A 31 18.58 10.42 -1.26
N ASN A 32 17.57 9.54 -1.37
CA ASN A 32 16.68 9.45 -2.55
C ASN A 32 15.22 9.26 -2.14
N TRP A 33 14.82 9.79 -0.99
CA TRP A 33 13.48 9.59 -0.44
C TRP A 33 12.85 10.94 -0.12
N ARG A 34 11.56 11.08 -0.44
CA ARG A 34 10.74 12.23 -0.03
C ARG A 34 9.49 11.77 0.68
N GLN A 35 9.01 12.63 1.57
CA GLN A 35 7.68 12.50 2.12
C GLN A 35 6.65 12.97 1.08
N VAL A 36 5.65 12.11 0.81
CA VAL A 36 4.59 12.39 -0.17
C VAL A 36 3.26 12.64 0.51
N VAL A 37 2.98 11.91 1.59
CA VAL A 37 1.73 12.04 2.36
C VAL A 37 2.08 12.13 3.84
N SER A 38 1.42 13.05 4.56
CA SER A 38 1.50 13.15 6.01
C SER A 38 0.14 13.53 6.58
N THR A 39 -0.40 12.67 7.42
CA THR A 39 -1.67 12.88 8.12
C THR A 39 -1.52 12.58 9.61
N ARG A 40 -2.60 12.74 10.39
CA ARG A 40 -2.59 12.54 11.85
C ARG A 40 -2.16 11.12 12.29
N GLY A 41 -2.29 10.13 11.40
CA GLY A 41 -2.04 8.73 11.71
C GLY A 41 -1.24 7.98 10.64
N PHE A 42 -0.69 8.67 9.65
CA PHE A 42 0.00 8.05 8.53
C PHE A 42 1.08 8.94 7.92
N LEU A 43 2.23 8.34 7.59
CA LEU A 43 3.28 8.93 6.76
C LEU A 43 3.54 8.00 5.57
N LEU A 44 3.71 8.57 4.38
CA LEU A 44 4.14 7.85 3.19
C LEU A 44 5.36 8.51 2.60
N LEU A 45 6.40 7.71 2.40
CA LEU A 45 7.62 8.06 1.72
C LEU A 45 7.66 7.35 0.36
N ALA A 46 8.21 8.03 -0.63
CA ALA A 46 8.49 7.46 -1.94
C ALA A 46 9.88 7.87 -2.40
N THR A 47 10.51 7.06 -3.24
CA THR A 47 11.77 7.45 -3.87
C THR A 47 11.56 8.61 -4.82
N GLU A 48 12.44 9.62 -4.78
CA GLU A 48 12.36 10.81 -5.63
C GLU A 48 12.62 10.47 -7.08
N THR A 49 13.76 9.84 -7.35
CA THR A 49 14.17 9.47 -8.70
C THR A 49 14.06 7.97 -8.88
N SER A 50 13.46 7.56 -9.99
CA SER A 50 13.50 6.18 -10.46
C SER A 50 13.40 6.13 -11.99
N GLY A 51 13.80 5.02 -12.63
CA GLY A 51 13.63 4.81 -14.07
C GLY A 51 12.22 4.38 -14.49
N ASP A 52 11.20 4.83 -13.75
CA ASP A 52 9.81 4.38 -13.83
C ASP A 52 8.89 5.57 -14.12
N VAL A 53 7.60 5.28 -14.29
CA VAL A 53 6.55 6.28 -14.43
C VAL A 53 6.45 7.15 -13.18
N GLU A 54 6.50 8.48 -13.35
CA GLU A 54 6.38 9.45 -12.25
C GLU A 54 5.12 9.17 -11.41
N PRO A 55 5.23 9.12 -10.06
CA PRO A 55 4.10 8.88 -9.19
C PRO A 55 3.05 9.99 -9.27
N LEU A 56 1.80 9.57 -9.39
CA LEU A 56 0.65 10.46 -9.34
C LEU A 56 0.32 10.77 -7.87
N VAL A 57 0.75 11.94 -7.39
CA VAL A 57 0.38 12.43 -6.05
C VAL A 57 -1.07 12.92 -6.10
N LEU A 58 -1.93 12.38 -5.25
CA LEU A 58 -3.34 12.73 -5.25
C LEU A 58 -3.58 14.06 -4.50
N PRO A 59 -4.55 14.89 -4.93
CA PRO A 59 -4.80 16.18 -4.32
C PRO A 59 -5.17 16.05 -2.83
N ASN A 60 -5.01 17.13 -2.08
CA ASN A 60 -5.43 17.24 -0.67
C ASN A 60 -4.89 16.12 0.25
N SER A 61 -3.68 15.63 0.00
CA SER A 61 -3.07 14.51 0.73
C SER A 61 -3.91 13.23 0.70
N MET A 62 -4.69 13.01 -0.36
CA MET A 62 -5.55 11.84 -0.50
C MET A 62 -4.80 10.56 -0.89
N GLY A 63 -3.50 10.64 -1.12
CA GLY A 63 -2.69 9.47 -1.40
C GLY A 63 -1.68 9.63 -2.52
N LEU A 64 -1.31 8.48 -3.09
CA LEU A 64 -0.33 8.32 -4.15
C LEU A 64 -0.71 7.13 -5.03
N VAL A 65 -0.56 7.25 -6.34
CA VAL A 65 -0.56 6.11 -7.27
C VAL A 65 0.81 6.00 -7.91
N VAL A 66 1.44 4.83 -7.82
CA VAL A 66 2.70 4.54 -8.52
C VAL A 66 2.44 3.62 -9.70
N GLY A 67 3.12 3.88 -10.82
CA GLY A 67 2.96 3.15 -12.07
C GLY A 67 1.98 3.78 -13.06
N ALA A 68 1.72 3.04 -14.13
CA ALA A 68 0.88 3.52 -15.21
C ALA A 68 -0.60 3.29 -14.87
N LEU A 69 -1.37 4.38 -14.81
CA LEU A 69 -2.81 4.38 -14.60
C LEU A 69 -3.48 5.03 -15.82
N PHE A 70 -4.39 4.30 -16.45
CA PHE A 70 -5.15 4.73 -17.62
C PHE A 70 -6.64 4.74 -17.28
N THR A 71 -7.38 5.69 -17.82
CA THR A 71 -8.84 5.67 -17.72
C THR A 71 -9.41 4.69 -18.74
N SER A 72 -10.45 3.95 -18.35
CA SER A 72 -11.29 3.18 -19.27
C SER A 72 -12.55 3.96 -19.70
N GLU A 73 -12.70 5.20 -19.22
CA GLU A 73 -13.80 6.08 -19.58
C GLU A 73 -13.41 6.97 -20.76
N GLY A 74 -14.12 6.81 -21.89
CA GLY A 74 -13.90 7.57 -23.12
C GLY A 74 -13.55 6.68 -24.31
N SER A 75 -13.27 7.30 -25.45
CA SER A 75 -12.85 6.60 -26.68
C SER A 75 -11.35 6.36 -26.77
N ASP A 76 -10.54 7.12 -26.02
CA ASP A 76 -9.09 7.00 -25.97
C ASP A 76 -8.66 6.62 -24.56
N ASP A 77 -7.90 5.52 -24.43
CA ASP A 77 -7.27 5.06 -23.19
C ASP A 77 -6.18 6.06 -22.75
N ALA A 78 -6.60 7.20 -22.21
CA ALA A 78 -5.72 8.26 -21.79
C ALA A 78 -5.10 7.96 -20.42
N ARG A 79 -3.81 8.31 -20.27
CA ARG A 79 -3.14 8.24 -18.97
C ARG A 79 -3.76 9.25 -18.01
N VAL A 80 -4.06 8.81 -16.79
CA VAL A 80 -4.52 9.68 -15.71
C VAL A 80 -3.33 10.47 -15.17
N LEU A 81 -3.38 11.79 -15.30
CA LEU A 81 -2.33 12.69 -14.82
C LEU A 81 -2.77 13.55 -13.65
N GLU A 82 -4.04 13.93 -13.60
CA GLU A 82 -4.59 14.84 -12.59
C GLU A 82 -6.05 14.46 -12.31
N PRO A 83 -6.31 13.44 -11.47
CA PRO A 83 -7.68 13.09 -11.10
C PRO A 83 -8.24 14.18 -10.18
N ASP A 84 -9.49 14.56 -10.42
CA ASP A 84 -10.15 15.56 -9.58
C ASP A 84 -10.40 15.02 -8.16
N PRO A 85 -10.62 15.91 -7.17
CA PRO A 85 -10.80 15.47 -5.79
C PRO A 85 -12.04 14.59 -5.54
N GLN A 86 -13.10 14.72 -6.34
CA GLN A 86 -14.31 13.91 -6.20
C GLN A 86 -14.05 12.48 -6.69
N THR A 87 -13.33 12.31 -7.79
CA THR A 87 -12.87 11.01 -8.27
C THR A 87 -12.01 10.29 -7.22
N CYS A 88 -11.03 10.99 -6.64
CA CYS A 88 -10.18 10.43 -5.58
C CYS A 88 -10.98 10.00 -4.34
N ARG A 89 -11.97 10.80 -3.93
CA ARG A 89 -12.89 10.43 -2.83
C ARG A 89 -13.70 9.19 -3.16
N ALA A 90 -14.25 9.10 -4.38
CA ALA A 90 -15.00 7.94 -4.82
C ALA A 90 -14.14 6.67 -4.79
N TRP A 91 -12.87 6.76 -5.21
CA TRP A 91 -11.92 5.65 -5.09
C TRP A 91 -11.77 5.21 -3.64
N ALA A 92 -11.61 6.13 -2.68
CA ALA A 92 -11.47 5.78 -1.27
C ALA A 92 -12.77 5.24 -0.63
N GLU A 93 -13.91 5.88 -0.89
CA GLU A 93 -15.21 5.49 -0.31
C GLU A 93 -15.64 4.10 -0.74
N THR A 94 -15.41 3.76 -2.00
CA THR A 94 -15.71 2.45 -2.58
C THR A 94 -14.64 1.40 -2.30
N GLN A 95 -13.67 1.70 -1.42
CA GLN A 95 -12.53 0.84 -1.12
C GLN A 95 -11.77 0.41 -2.36
N GLY A 96 -11.64 1.29 -3.36
CA GLY A 96 -10.96 1.05 -4.63
C GLY A 96 -11.80 0.40 -5.72
N ALA A 97 -13.06 0.04 -5.46
CA ALA A 97 -13.88 -0.63 -6.47
C ALA A 97 -14.18 0.28 -7.67
N SER A 98 -14.36 1.58 -7.45
CA SER A 98 -14.49 2.53 -8.57
C SER A 98 -13.19 2.69 -9.34
N LEU A 99 -12.02 2.78 -8.66
CA LEU A 99 -10.71 2.82 -9.32
C LEU A 99 -10.50 1.61 -10.23
N ALA A 100 -10.77 0.39 -9.74
CA ALA A 100 -10.63 -0.83 -10.52
C ALA A 100 -11.66 -0.96 -11.66
N LYS A 101 -12.78 -0.25 -11.57
CA LYS A 101 -13.85 -0.26 -12.58
C LYS A 101 -13.59 0.76 -13.69
N THR A 102 -13.05 1.93 -13.35
CA THR A 102 -12.88 3.07 -14.27
C THR A 102 -11.45 3.25 -14.75
N CYS A 103 -10.50 2.47 -14.22
CA CYS A 103 -9.10 2.58 -14.58
C CYS A 103 -8.45 1.21 -14.76
N TRP A 104 -7.40 1.17 -15.56
CA TRP A 104 -6.57 0.00 -15.81
C TRP A 104 -5.08 0.36 -15.85
N GLY A 105 -4.21 -0.64 -15.79
CA GLY A 105 -2.75 -0.48 -15.85
C GLY A 105 -2.02 -1.17 -14.70
N GLY A 106 -0.69 -1.15 -14.74
CA GLY A 106 0.19 -1.74 -13.72
C GLY A 106 0.47 -0.78 -12.57
N TYR A 107 -0.55 -0.54 -11.74
CA TYR A 107 -0.52 0.45 -10.67
C TYR A 107 -0.55 -0.15 -9.26
N LEU A 108 0.02 0.60 -8.31
CA LEU A 108 -0.21 0.42 -6.88
C LEU A 108 -0.73 1.75 -6.33
N ALA A 109 -1.93 1.75 -5.76
CA ALA A 109 -2.57 2.94 -5.22
C ALA A 109 -2.62 2.88 -3.69
N ILE A 110 -2.14 3.94 -3.05
CA ILE A 110 -2.25 4.18 -1.61
C ILE A 110 -3.25 5.32 -1.43
N LEU A 111 -4.44 5.06 -0.92
CA LEU A 111 -5.48 6.08 -0.71
C LEU A 111 -5.66 6.36 0.78
N VAL A 112 -5.83 7.63 1.11
CA VAL A 112 -6.16 8.08 2.46
C VAL A 112 -7.66 8.36 2.54
N ASP A 113 -8.38 7.55 3.31
CA ASP A 113 -9.77 7.81 3.68
C ASP A 113 -9.81 8.46 5.06
N ASN A 114 -9.69 9.80 5.06
CA ASN A 114 -9.73 10.59 6.29
C ASN A 114 -11.08 10.49 7.01
N ALA A 115 -12.19 10.28 6.29
CA ALA A 115 -13.53 10.20 6.87
C ALA A 115 -13.69 8.95 7.76
N ARG A 116 -12.99 7.86 7.41
CA ARG A 116 -13.02 6.59 8.15
C ARG A 116 -11.70 6.26 8.85
N GLU A 117 -10.77 7.22 8.90
CA GLU A 117 -9.42 7.08 9.50
C GLU A 117 -8.66 5.81 9.04
N ARG A 118 -8.76 5.48 7.76
CA ARG A 118 -8.15 4.27 7.18
C ARG A 118 -7.27 4.58 5.98
N ILE A 119 -6.27 3.74 5.76
CA ILE A 119 -5.43 3.77 4.58
C ILE A 119 -5.76 2.54 3.73
N LEU A 120 -5.99 2.75 2.44
CA LEU A 120 -6.32 1.71 1.49
C LEU A 120 -5.12 1.48 0.58
N ILE A 121 -4.74 0.22 0.42
CA ILE A 121 -3.64 -0.20 -0.44
C ILE A 121 -4.23 -1.12 -1.49
N ILE A 122 -4.27 -0.63 -2.73
CA ILE A 122 -4.97 -1.25 -3.84
C ILE A 122 -3.92 -1.66 -4.87
N ARG A 123 -3.79 -2.96 -5.09
CA ARG A 123 -2.93 -3.50 -6.16
C ARG A 123 -3.74 -3.75 -7.42
N ASP A 124 -3.14 -3.46 -8.56
CA ASP A 124 -3.69 -3.84 -9.85
C ASP A 124 -3.92 -5.37 -9.94
N PRO A 125 -4.91 -5.84 -10.72
CA PRO A 125 -5.18 -7.28 -10.87
C PRO A 125 -4.05 -8.08 -11.52
N MET A 126 -3.09 -7.44 -12.20
CA MET A 126 -1.95 -8.10 -12.84
C MET A 126 -0.75 -8.23 -11.90
N GLY A 127 -0.79 -7.61 -10.73
CA GLY A 127 0.25 -7.70 -9.72
C GLY A 127 1.56 -7.05 -10.12
N ALA A 128 1.53 -6.00 -10.94
CA ALA A 128 2.74 -5.40 -11.54
C ALA A 128 3.78 -4.91 -10.53
N ARG A 129 3.34 -4.60 -9.30
CA ARG A 129 4.20 -4.07 -8.23
C ARG A 129 3.96 -4.81 -6.92
N PRO A 130 4.99 -5.41 -6.29
CA PRO A 130 4.83 -6.04 -4.99
C PRO A 130 4.50 -5.00 -3.92
N CYS A 131 3.74 -5.39 -2.91
CA CYS A 131 3.45 -4.56 -1.77
C CYS A 131 3.26 -5.42 -0.54
N PHE A 132 3.91 -5.04 0.54
CA PHE A 132 3.97 -5.81 1.78
C PHE A 132 3.48 -4.97 2.93
N ALA A 133 2.79 -5.62 3.85
CA ALA A 133 2.42 -5.03 5.13
C ALA A 133 3.03 -5.83 6.27
N ARG A 134 3.44 -5.12 7.30
CA ARG A 134 3.97 -5.68 8.54
C ARG A 134 3.34 -4.97 9.72
N GLU A 135 3.10 -5.73 10.78
CA GLU A 135 2.84 -5.18 12.11
C GLU A 135 4.11 -5.33 12.94
N GLU A 136 4.65 -4.22 13.44
CA GLU A 136 5.78 -4.26 14.38
C GLU A 136 5.24 -4.60 15.77
N GLN A 137 5.84 -5.58 16.43
CA GLN A 137 5.45 -5.95 17.79
C GLN A 137 6.01 -4.92 18.78
N GLY A 138 5.15 -4.04 19.29
CA GLY A 138 5.39 -3.30 20.53
C GLY A 138 5.34 -1.77 20.48
N ASP A 139 5.50 -1.14 19.30
CA ASP A 139 5.44 0.33 19.17
C ASP A 139 4.09 0.85 18.62
N GLY A 140 3.22 -0.05 18.15
CA GLY A 140 1.91 0.29 17.59
C GLY A 140 1.99 0.89 16.18
N VAL A 141 3.10 0.66 15.45
CA VAL A 141 3.29 1.07 14.06
C VAL A 141 3.11 -0.12 13.12
N ARG A 142 2.21 0.04 12.16
CA ARG A 142 2.11 -0.84 10.99
C ARG A 142 2.88 -0.22 9.84
N ILE A 143 3.67 -1.05 9.17
CA ILE A 143 4.60 -0.62 8.12
C ILE A 143 4.12 -1.21 6.79
N LEU A 144 4.04 -0.35 5.79
CA LEU A 144 3.82 -0.69 4.40
C LEU A 144 5.14 -0.53 3.65
N PHE A 145 5.51 -1.45 2.77
CA PHE A 145 6.70 -1.27 1.93
C PHE A 145 6.60 -2.05 0.62
N THR A 146 7.37 -1.65 -0.39
CA THR A 146 7.43 -2.35 -1.69
C THR A 146 8.70 -3.15 -1.88
N ASP A 147 9.72 -2.93 -1.04
CA ASP A 147 11.02 -3.61 -1.13
C ASP A 147 11.54 -3.92 0.28
N PHE A 148 12.07 -5.14 0.47
CA PHE A 148 12.56 -5.60 1.77
C PHE A 148 13.83 -4.87 2.22
N GLU A 149 14.67 -4.41 1.29
CA GLU A 149 15.90 -3.66 1.59
C GLU A 149 15.60 -2.36 2.33
N ASP A 150 14.42 -1.79 2.12
CA ASP A 150 14.05 -0.51 2.69
C ASP A 150 13.77 -0.60 4.20
N VAL A 151 13.39 -1.79 4.68
CA VAL A 151 13.02 -2.04 6.09
C VAL A 151 14.01 -2.93 6.84
N ALA A 152 14.81 -3.75 6.13
CA ALA A 152 15.65 -4.79 6.73
C ALA A 152 16.69 -4.27 7.74
N GLU A 153 17.24 -3.06 7.53
CA GLU A 153 18.33 -2.53 8.35
C GLU A 153 17.91 -2.11 9.77
N TRP A 154 16.72 -1.53 9.91
CA TRP A 154 16.27 -0.94 11.18
C TRP A 154 15.11 -1.69 11.80
N SER A 155 14.47 -2.57 11.02
CA SER A 155 13.50 -3.51 11.53
C SER A 155 13.92 -4.93 11.14
N PRO A 156 14.83 -5.55 11.92
CA PRO A 156 15.36 -6.86 11.59
C PRO A 156 14.23 -7.85 11.38
N LEU A 157 14.24 -8.53 10.24
CA LEU A 157 13.24 -9.51 9.82
C LEU A 157 13.53 -10.81 10.58
N ARG A 158 13.14 -10.87 11.87
CA ARG A 158 13.81 -11.74 12.85
C ARG A 158 13.54 -13.24 12.73
N SER A 159 12.55 -13.69 11.97
CA SER A 159 12.33 -15.14 11.84
C SER A 159 11.83 -15.53 10.47
N VAL A 160 12.57 -16.46 9.86
CA VAL A 160 12.15 -17.21 8.68
C VAL A 160 10.92 -18.02 9.04
N ASP A 161 9.88 -17.97 8.22
CA ASP A 161 8.75 -18.87 8.30
C ASP A 161 9.12 -20.20 7.63
N GLU A 162 9.82 -21.08 8.36
CA GLU A 162 10.27 -22.37 7.82
C GLU A 162 9.14 -23.23 7.27
N GLU A 163 7.94 -23.15 7.87
CA GLU A 163 6.78 -23.89 7.39
C GLU A 163 6.37 -23.39 6.01
N PHE A 164 6.25 -22.08 5.85
CA PHE A 164 5.99 -21.48 4.54
C PHE A 164 7.08 -21.82 3.53
N VAL A 165 8.37 -21.75 3.92
CA VAL A 165 9.47 -22.10 3.03
C VAL A 165 9.37 -23.57 2.57
N ARG A 166 9.06 -24.50 3.46
CA ARG A 166 8.83 -25.91 3.09
C ARG A 166 7.66 -26.06 2.13
N LEU A 167 6.54 -25.39 2.39
CA LEU A 167 5.37 -25.41 1.51
C LEU A 167 5.68 -24.81 0.13
N PHE A 168 6.42 -23.70 0.08
CA PHE A 168 6.83 -23.05 -1.16
C PHE A 168 7.77 -23.92 -1.98
N LEU A 169 8.75 -24.57 -1.35
CA LEU A 169 9.65 -25.51 -2.02
C LEU A 169 8.91 -26.75 -2.56
N ALA A 170 7.91 -27.22 -1.83
CA ALA A 170 7.07 -28.35 -2.27
C ALA A 170 6.09 -27.97 -3.38
N GLN A 171 5.53 -26.75 -3.34
CA GLN A 171 4.53 -26.28 -4.29
C GLN A 171 4.63 -24.75 -4.51
N PRO A 172 5.54 -24.29 -5.40
CA PRO A 172 5.81 -22.87 -5.60
C PRO A 172 4.68 -22.13 -6.33
N ARG A 173 3.68 -22.85 -6.86
CA ARG A 173 2.54 -22.28 -7.60
C ARG A 173 1.37 -21.88 -6.71
N ILE A 174 1.39 -22.19 -5.41
CA ILE A 174 0.35 -21.72 -4.49
C ILE A 174 0.61 -20.24 -4.18
N VAL A 175 -0.28 -19.38 -4.67
CA VAL A 175 -0.29 -17.95 -4.35
C VAL A 175 -1.09 -17.75 -3.06
N ASN A 176 -0.48 -17.12 -2.07
CA ASN A 176 -1.12 -16.74 -0.80
C ASN A 176 -0.42 -15.53 -0.19
N GLU A 177 -1.01 -14.93 0.85
CA GLU A 177 -0.52 -13.70 1.47
C GLU A 177 0.73 -13.89 2.35
N ARG A 178 1.10 -15.14 2.69
CA ARG A 178 2.27 -15.40 3.54
C ARG A 178 3.54 -15.16 2.74
N THR A 179 4.57 -14.68 3.42
CA THR A 179 5.92 -14.57 2.88
C THR A 179 6.86 -15.53 3.62
N GLY A 180 8.11 -15.64 3.17
CA GLY A 180 9.15 -16.38 3.90
C GLY A 180 9.53 -15.79 5.26
N LEU A 181 8.89 -14.69 5.67
CA LEU A 181 9.20 -13.95 6.88
C LEU A 181 7.95 -13.87 7.75
N ARG A 182 8.08 -14.27 9.01
CA ARG A 182 6.97 -14.14 9.97
C ARG A 182 6.65 -12.68 10.22
N GLY A 183 5.35 -12.38 10.33
CA GLY A 183 4.86 -11.02 10.56
C GLY A 183 4.88 -10.11 9.33
N VAL A 184 5.31 -10.61 8.18
CA VAL A 184 5.20 -9.90 6.89
C VAL A 184 4.22 -10.64 5.98
N ARG A 185 3.25 -9.89 5.46
CA ARG A 185 2.31 -10.37 4.46
C ARG A 185 2.47 -9.63 3.14
N GLU A 186 2.26 -10.34 2.04
CA GLU A 186 2.05 -9.74 0.73
C GLU A 186 0.58 -9.35 0.60
N ILE A 187 0.33 -8.15 0.08
CA ILE A 187 -0.97 -7.72 -0.41
C ILE A 187 -1.08 -8.28 -1.82
N LEU A 188 -2.06 -9.12 -2.14
CA LEU A 188 -2.09 -9.83 -3.43
C LEU A 188 -2.61 -8.94 -4.57
N ALA A 189 -2.36 -9.38 -5.81
CA ALA A 189 -2.91 -8.74 -7.00
C ALA A 189 -4.45 -8.69 -6.93
N GLY A 190 -5.03 -7.53 -7.25
CA GLY A 190 -6.48 -7.32 -7.18
C GLY A 190 -7.07 -7.22 -5.77
N GLU A 191 -6.24 -7.12 -4.72
CA GLU A 191 -6.69 -6.84 -3.36
C GLU A 191 -6.72 -5.34 -3.07
N CYS A 192 -7.68 -4.95 -2.21
CA CYS A 192 -7.60 -3.76 -1.39
C CYS A 192 -7.35 -4.17 0.05
N TYR A 193 -6.15 -3.84 0.55
CA TYR A 193 -5.82 -3.97 1.95
C TYR A 193 -6.08 -2.67 2.69
N THR A 194 -6.79 -2.75 3.81
CA THR A 194 -7.20 -1.61 4.62
C THR A 194 -6.44 -1.63 5.94
N LEU A 195 -5.68 -0.56 6.21
CA LEU A 195 -5.08 -0.27 7.52
C LEU A 195 -6.00 0.69 8.29
N GLY A 196 -6.88 0.13 9.12
CA GLY A 196 -7.84 0.89 9.94
C GLY A 196 -7.27 1.42 11.26
N ALA A 197 -8.01 2.20 12.04
CA ALA A 197 -7.54 2.67 13.35
C ALA A 197 -7.47 1.56 14.42
N GLU A 198 -8.36 0.56 14.34
CA GLU A 198 -8.54 -0.49 15.35
C GLU A 198 -8.18 -1.91 14.85
N GLY A 199 -7.85 -2.06 13.57
CA GLY A 199 -7.52 -3.35 12.96
C GLY A 199 -7.33 -3.24 11.44
N ASP A 200 -6.95 -4.36 10.82
CA ASP A 200 -6.71 -4.45 9.38
C ASP A 200 -7.81 -5.28 8.71
N CYS A 201 -8.22 -4.89 7.50
CA CYS A 201 -9.26 -5.59 6.74
C CYS A 201 -8.81 -5.81 5.29
N VAL A 202 -9.20 -6.93 4.69
CA VAL A 202 -8.94 -7.21 3.27
C VAL A 202 -10.27 -7.26 2.52
N SER A 203 -10.36 -6.52 1.42
CA SER A 203 -11.41 -6.67 0.42
C SER A 203 -10.80 -7.09 -0.92
N LEU A 204 -11.46 -8.03 -1.60
CA LEU A 204 -11.09 -8.45 -2.95
C LEU A 204 -11.90 -7.65 -3.96
N PHE A 205 -11.30 -7.28 -5.09
CA PHE A 205 -12.07 -6.86 -6.25
C PHE A 205 -12.29 -8.07 -7.15
N LEU A 206 -13.56 -8.36 -7.46
CA LEU A 206 -13.84 -9.24 -8.58
C LEU A 206 -13.61 -8.43 -9.86
N ALA A 207 -12.78 -8.96 -10.77
CA ALA A 207 -12.78 -8.48 -12.15
C ALA A 207 -14.24 -8.49 -12.65
N ALA A 208 -14.73 -7.35 -13.14
CA ALA A 208 -16.12 -7.07 -13.54
C ALA A 208 -17.11 -6.51 -12.48
N GLY A 209 -16.64 -5.76 -11.48
CA GLY A 209 -17.49 -4.78 -10.79
C GLY A 209 -18.59 -5.34 -9.86
N ALA A 210 -18.50 -6.61 -9.47
CA ALA A 210 -19.31 -7.16 -8.39
C ALA A 210 -18.68 -6.86 -7.01
N PRO A 211 -19.48 -6.60 -5.96
CA PRO A 211 -18.94 -6.43 -4.62
C PRO A 211 -18.20 -7.70 -4.22
N GLY A 212 -16.89 -7.60 -4.02
CA GLY A 212 -16.08 -8.73 -3.61
C GLY A 212 -16.27 -9.07 -2.13
N ARG A 213 -15.74 -10.23 -1.73
CA ARG A 213 -15.86 -10.72 -0.36
C ARG A 213 -14.95 -9.88 0.56
N THR A 214 -15.53 -9.22 1.55
CA THR A 214 -14.80 -8.57 2.64
C THR A 214 -14.44 -9.60 3.71
N ARG A 215 -13.17 -9.70 4.08
CA ARG A 215 -12.71 -10.43 5.26
C ARG A 215 -12.12 -9.42 6.26
N CYS A 216 -12.90 -9.10 7.31
CA CYS A 216 -12.39 -8.40 8.47
C CYS A 216 -11.57 -9.37 9.34
N ARG A 217 -10.43 -8.92 9.89
CA ARG A 217 -9.67 -9.66 10.89
C ARG A 217 -9.52 -8.84 12.15
#